data_AF-A0A0D7K8V6-F1
#
_entry.id   AF-A0A0D7K8V6-F1
#
_cell.length_a   1.000
_cell.length_b   1.000
_cell.length_c   1.000
_cell.angle_alpha   90.00
_cell.angle_beta   90.00
_cell.angle_gamma   90.00
#
_symmetry.space_group_name_H-M   'P 1'
#
loop_
_entity.id
_entity.type
_entity.pdbx_description
1 polymer ?
#
loop_
_entity_poly.entity_id
_entity_poly.type
_entity_poly.pdbx_seq_one_letter_code
_entity_poly.pdbx_strand_id
1 'polypeptide(L)'
;LSTVRENPAAGKILATTLDYPMVMDTVGCDPTWLKANAKAAQALANSYFQALDMIKADPTKSNEIMGAAVKQTGEQFAKSSSFLRWQDKAANQKFFAGELQSFMKDATAILLEAGIIRKAPEDLNVTFDASFIK
;
A
#
# COMPACT_ATOMS: atom_id res chain seq x y z
N LEU A 1 11.26 2.53 13.23
CA LEU A 1 12.49 2.81 12.43
C LEU A 1 13.07 4.21 12.67
N SER A 2 12.26 5.27 12.71
CA SER A 2 12.74 6.65 12.91
C SER A 2 13.64 6.82 14.14
N THR A 3 13.30 6.18 15.27
CA THR A 3 14.13 6.18 16.49
C THR A 3 15.55 5.65 16.26
N VAL A 4 15.73 4.61 15.43
CA VAL A 4 17.05 4.07 15.10
C VAL A 4 17.79 4.99 14.12
N ARG A 5 17.07 5.65 13.20
CA ARG A 5 17.65 6.66 12.29
C ARG A 5 18.18 7.88 13.04
N GLU A 6 17.46 8.30 14.07
CA GLU A 6 17.79 9.45 14.91
C GLU A 6 18.81 9.13 16.00
N ASN A 7 19.00 7.84 16.33
CA ASN A 7 20.02 7.37 17.26
C ASN A 7 20.81 6.16 16.70
N PRO A 8 21.75 6.39 15.76
CA PRO A 8 22.55 5.31 15.15
C PRO A 8 23.42 4.52 16.12
N ALA A 9 23.66 5.04 17.33
CA ALA A 9 24.38 4.31 18.38
C ALA A 9 23.52 3.20 19.01
N ALA A 10 22.19 3.31 18.96
CA ALA A 10 21.27 2.31 19.50
C ALA A 10 21.07 1.10 18.56
N GLY A 11 21.52 1.18 17.30
CA GLY A 11 21.41 0.08 16.34
C GLY A 11 21.64 0.52 14.90
N LYS A 12 21.73 -0.47 14.00
CA LYS A 12 21.89 -0.24 12.56
C LYS A 12 20.71 -0.81 11.78
N ILE A 13 20.29 -0.08 10.75
CA ILE A 13 19.28 -0.53 9.79
C ILE A 13 20.00 -1.37 8.75
N LEU A 14 19.63 -2.65 8.65
CA LEU A 14 20.26 -3.61 7.73
C LEU A 14 19.65 -3.56 6.33
N ALA A 15 18.34 -3.37 6.25
CA ALA A 15 17.59 -3.24 5.02
C ALA A 15 16.28 -2.49 5.28
N THR A 16 15.72 -1.91 4.23
CA THR A 16 14.43 -1.23 4.27
C THR A 16 13.59 -1.65 3.08
N THR A 17 12.31 -1.31 3.10
CA THR A 17 11.43 -1.49 1.94
C THR A 17 11.74 -0.54 0.79
N LEU A 18 12.64 0.44 1.00
CA LEU A 18 13.23 1.21 -0.10
C LEU A 18 14.20 0.34 -0.92
N ASP A 19 14.88 -0.60 -0.27
CA ASP A 19 15.81 -1.54 -0.91
C ASP A 19 15.05 -2.75 -1.48
N TYR A 20 14.04 -3.23 -0.74
CA TYR A 20 13.22 -4.39 -1.10
C TYR A 20 11.74 -4.08 -0.94
N PRO A 21 11.03 -3.62 -1.99
CA PRO A 21 9.64 -3.17 -1.91
C PRO A 21 8.65 -4.36 -1.82
N MET A 22 8.80 -5.17 -0.77
CA MET A 22 8.04 -6.40 -0.53
C MET A 22 6.88 -6.21 0.46
N VAL A 23 6.74 -5.01 1.01
CA VAL A 23 5.63 -4.65 1.91
C VAL A 23 4.83 -3.53 1.25
N MET A 24 3.53 -3.78 1.09
CA MET A 24 2.60 -2.86 0.46
C MET A 24 1.26 -2.91 1.22
N ASP A 25 0.65 -1.74 1.38
CA ASP A 25 -0.70 -1.65 1.92
C ASP A 25 -1.69 -1.71 0.76
N THR A 26 -2.69 -2.57 0.89
CA THR A 26 -3.77 -2.74 -0.09
C THR A 26 -5.12 -2.44 0.54
N VAL A 27 -6.03 -1.86 -0.23
CA VAL A 27 -7.42 -1.72 0.20
C VAL A 27 -8.18 -2.99 -0.14
N GLY A 28 -8.67 -3.70 0.88
CA GLY A 28 -9.55 -4.85 0.74
C GLY A 28 -11.00 -4.45 0.98
N CYS A 29 -11.92 -5.05 0.23
CA CYS A 29 -13.36 -4.94 0.45
C CYS A 29 -13.99 -6.32 0.33
N ASP A 30 -15.08 -6.55 1.07
CA ASP A 30 -15.85 -7.78 0.95
C ASP A 30 -16.37 -7.96 -0.50
N PRO A 31 -16.16 -9.13 -1.14
CA PRO A 31 -16.58 -9.34 -2.52
C PRO A 31 -18.09 -9.21 -2.77
N THR A 32 -18.92 -9.54 -1.77
CA THR A 32 -20.39 -9.39 -1.88
C THR A 32 -20.76 -7.91 -1.86
N TRP A 33 -20.14 -7.14 -0.96
CA TRP A 33 -20.33 -5.70 -0.91
C TRP A 33 -19.89 -5.00 -2.19
N LEU A 34 -18.72 -5.35 -2.74
CA LEU A 34 -18.22 -4.77 -4.00
C LEU A 34 -19.21 -4.99 -5.16
N LYS A 35 -19.74 -6.20 -5.30
CA LYS A 35 -20.74 -6.52 -6.33
C LYS A 35 -22.03 -5.73 -6.15
N ALA A 36 -22.50 -5.58 -4.92
CA ALA A 36 -23.71 -4.84 -4.62
C ALA A 36 -23.55 -3.30 -4.72
N ASN A 37 -22.33 -2.78 -4.60
CA ASN A 37 -22.06 -1.35 -4.44
C ASN A 37 -21.00 -0.82 -5.43
N ALA A 38 -21.01 -1.28 -6.68
CA ALA A 38 -19.98 -0.94 -7.67
C ALA A 38 -19.73 0.57 -7.83
N LYS A 39 -20.78 1.41 -7.76
CA LYS A 39 -20.62 2.88 -7.82
C LYS A 39 -19.84 3.42 -6.62
N ALA A 40 -20.12 2.92 -5.42
CA ALA A 40 -19.41 3.34 -4.20
C ALA A 40 -17.96 2.83 -4.21
N ALA A 41 -17.73 1.60 -4.67
CA ALA A 41 -16.38 1.04 -4.84
C ALA A 41 -15.53 1.87 -5.82
N GLN A 42 -16.09 2.24 -6.98
CA GLN A 42 -15.41 3.13 -7.93
C GLN A 42 -15.13 4.50 -7.32
N ALA A 43 -16.07 5.06 -6.55
CA ALA A 43 -15.88 6.32 -5.87
C ALA A 43 -14.77 6.26 -4.81
N LEU A 44 -14.66 5.16 -4.05
CA LEU A 44 -13.56 4.94 -3.10
C LEU A 44 -12.20 4.91 -3.81
N ALA A 45 -12.09 4.16 -4.91
CA ALA A 45 -10.86 4.11 -5.71
C ALA A 45 -10.48 5.49 -6.28
N ASN A 46 -11.45 6.22 -6.81
CA ASN A 46 -11.23 7.57 -7.34
C ASN A 46 -10.81 8.56 -6.23
N SER A 47 -11.45 8.50 -5.06
CA SER A 47 -11.15 9.37 -3.92
C SER A 47 -9.72 9.18 -3.41
N TYR A 48 -9.17 7.97 -3.48
CA TYR A 48 -7.76 7.74 -3.17
C TYR A 48 -6.84 8.54 -4.09
N PHE A 49 -7.06 8.51 -5.41
CA PHE A 49 -6.24 9.28 -6.35
C PHE A 49 -6.44 10.79 -6.18
N GLN A 50 -7.67 11.24 -5.90
CA GLN A 50 -7.94 12.64 -5.54
C GLN A 50 -7.20 13.06 -4.27
N ALA A 51 -7.06 12.17 -3.28
CA ALA A 51 -6.28 12.44 -2.08
C ALA A 51 -4.78 12.57 -2.40
N LEU A 52 -4.25 11.76 -3.33
CA LEU A 52 -2.87 11.91 -3.80
C LEU A 52 -2.66 13.24 -4.53
N ASP A 53 -3.64 13.69 -5.31
CA ASP A 53 -3.60 15.00 -5.96
C ASP A 53 -3.63 16.13 -4.92
N MET A 54 -4.43 15.99 -3.85
CA MET A 54 -4.43 16.93 -2.73
C MET A 54 -3.07 16.97 -2.01
N ILE A 55 -2.45 15.82 -1.74
CA ILE A 55 -1.11 15.76 -1.13
C ILE A 55 -0.07 16.53 -1.97
N LYS A 56 -0.16 16.43 -3.30
CA LYS A 56 0.72 17.17 -4.22
C LYS A 56 0.41 18.67 -4.23
N ALA A 57 -0.87 19.04 -4.22
CA ALA A 57 -1.31 20.42 -4.35
C ALA A 57 -1.18 21.24 -3.06
N ASP A 58 -1.44 20.62 -1.90
CA ASP A 58 -1.42 21.25 -0.57
C ASP A 58 -0.82 20.29 0.48
N PRO A 59 0.50 20.04 0.41
CA PRO A 59 1.15 19.08 1.29
C PRO A 59 1.03 19.46 2.77
N THR A 60 1.03 20.76 3.11
CA THR A 60 0.90 21.21 4.50
C THR A 60 -0.44 20.77 5.07
N LYS A 61 -1.55 21.12 4.41
CA LYS A 61 -2.89 20.74 4.86
C LYS A 61 -3.09 19.23 4.86
N SER A 62 -2.61 18.53 3.82
CA SER A 62 -2.70 17.07 3.77
C SER A 62 -1.94 16.42 4.92
N ASN A 63 -0.73 16.89 5.23
CA ASN A 63 0.06 16.35 6.32
C ASN A 63 -0.56 16.65 7.69
N GLU A 64 -1.20 17.81 7.88
CA GLU A 64 -1.95 18.12 9.10
C GLU A 64 -3.11 17.15 9.32
N ILE A 65 -3.92 16.91 8.27
CA ILE A 65 -5.06 15.97 8.34
C ILE A 65 -4.56 14.54 8.64
N MET A 66 -3.56 14.08 7.89
CA MET A 66 -3.04 12.72 8.02
C MET A 66 -2.30 12.51 9.34
N GLY A 67 -1.51 13.49 9.77
CA GLY A 67 -0.82 13.48 11.05
C GLY A 67 -1.80 13.38 12.22
N ALA A 68 -2.87 14.18 12.21
CA ALA A 68 -3.89 14.13 13.25
C ALA A 68 -4.51 12.72 13.40
N ALA A 69 -4.76 12.02 12.30
CA ALA A 69 -5.32 10.66 12.31
C ALA A 69 -4.38 9.63 12.98
N VAL A 70 -3.07 9.85 12.92
CA VAL A 70 -2.05 8.96 13.53
C VAL A 70 -1.37 9.57 14.76
N LYS A 71 -1.98 10.60 15.37
CA LYS A 71 -1.50 11.29 16.58
C LYS A 71 -0.08 11.89 16.41
N GLN A 72 0.19 12.45 15.23
CA GLN A 72 1.41 13.18 14.89
C GLN A 72 1.08 14.62 14.51
N THR A 73 2.05 15.53 14.65
CA THR A 73 1.95 16.83 13.97
C THR A 73 2.08 16.64 12.46
N GLY A 74 1.65 17.64 11.67
CA GLY A 74 1.84 17.59 10.21
C GLY A 74 3.32 17.45 9.82
N GLU A 75 4.23 18.12 10.52
CA GLU A 75 5.67 18.01 10.29
C GLU A 75 6.21 16.60 10.59
N GLN A 76 5.79 15.99 11.70
CA GLN A 76 6.17 14.62 12.06
C GLN A 76 5.65 13.61 11.03
N PHE A 77 4.43 13.82 10.54
CA PHE A 77 3.85 13.00 9.48
C PHE A 77 4.59 13.17 8.15
N ALA A 78 4.91 14.40 7.75
CA ALA A 78 5.68 14.68 6.53
C ALA A 78 7.03 13.95 6.56
N LYS A 79 7.73 14.02 7.70
CA LYS A 79 9.01 13.32 7.88
C LYS A 79 8.88 11.81 7.75
N SER A 80 7.88 11.21 8.39
CA SER A 80 7.70 9.75 8.38
C SER A 80 7.17 9.23 7.04
N SER A 81 6.23 9.94 6.42
CA SER A 81 5.64 9.60 5.12
C SER A 81 6.59 9.81 3.94
N SER A 82 7.66 10.59 4.10
CA SER A 82 8.70 10.75 3.06
C SER A 82 9.39 9.44 2.66
N PHE A 83 9.29 8.39 3.49
CA PHE A 83 9.78 7.05 3.20
C PHE A 83 8.74 6.15 2.52
N LEU A 84 7.52 6.64 2.27
CA LEU A 84 6.46 5.90 1.62
C LEU A 84 6.42 6.22 0.12
N ARG A 85 6.10 5.19 -0.68
CA ARG A 85 5.78 5.37 -2.09
C ARG A 85 4.27 5.29 -2.27
N TRP A 86 3.65 6.43 -2.56
CA TRP A 86 2.23 6.49 -2.92
C TRP A 86 2.06 6.03 -4.38
N GLN A 87 1.22 5.02 -4.59
CA GLN A 87 0.97 4.48 -5.93
C GLN A 87 -0.14 5.29 -6.59
N ASP A 88 0.19 6.09 -7.61
CA ASP A 88 -0.84 6.78 -8.39
C ASP A 88 -1.65 5.81 -9.29
N LYS A 89 -2.59 6.35 -10.08
CA LYS A 89 -3.45 5.53 -10.95
C LYS A 89 -2.63 4.72 -11.96
N ALA A 90 -1.65 5.34 -12.61
CA ALA A 90 -0.83 4.67 -13.62
C ALA A 90 0.04 3.57 -12.98
N ALA A 91 0.63 3.85 -11.82
CA ALA A 91 1.39 2.86 -11.06
C ALA A 91 0.50 1.69 -10.60
N ASN A 92 -0.73 1.95 -10.13
CA ASN A 92 -1.69 0.88 -9.81
C ASN A 92 -2.03 0.04 -11.05
N GLN A 93 -2.38 0.67 -12.17
CA GLN A 93 -2.71 -0.04 -13.40
C GLN A 93 -1.57 -0.95 -13.85
N LYS A 94 -0.33 -0.45 -13.81
CA LYS A 94 0.87 -1.26 -14.11
C LYS A 94 1.03 -2.41 -13.12
N PHE A 95 0.86 -2.14 -11.83
CA PHE A 95 1.03 -3.11 -10.77
C PHE A 95 0.06 -4.30 -10.92
N PHE A 96 -1.22 -4.01 -11.14
CA PHE A 96 -2.27 -5.02 -11.31
C PHE A 96 -2.25 -5.70 -12.70
N ALA A 97 -1.48 -5.19 -13.67
CA ALA A 97 -1.31 -5.81 -14.98
C ALA A 97 -0.30 -6.98 -14.99
N GLY A 98 0.44 -7.22 -13.90
CA GLY A 98 1.32 -8.40 -13.79
C GLY A 98 2.39 -8.35 -12.71
N GLU A 99 2.77 -7.17 -12.21
CA GLU A 99 3.77 -7.07 -11.12
C GLU A 99 3.23 -7.74 -9.83
N LEU A 100 1.95 -7.55 -9.52
CA LEU A 100 1.29 -8.20 -8.38
C LEU A 100 1.30 -9.72 -8.52
N GLN A 101 1.02 -10.27 -9.70
CA GLN A 101 1.06 -11.72 -9.92
C GLN A 101 2.47 -12.28 -9.72
N SER A 102 3.50 -11.56 -10.16
CA SER A 102 4.90 -11.98 -9.97
C SER A 102 5.25 -11.99 -8.48
N PHE A 103 4.90 -10.92 -7.77
CA PHE A 103 5.05 -10.85 -6.31
C PHE A 103 4.30 -12.00 -5.59
N MET A 104 3.06 -12.28 -5.97
CA MET A 104 2.26 -13.36 -5.35
C MET A 104 2.85 -14.75 -5.62
N LYS A 105 3.50 -14.99 -6.76
CA LYS A 105 4.19 -16.26 -7.03
C LYS A 105 5.35 -16.47 -6.06
N ASP A 106 6.20 -15.46 -5.92
CA ASP A 106 7.35 -15.51 -5.00
C ASP A 106 6.89 -15.65 -3.55
N ALA A 107 5.89 -14.86 -3.15
CA ALA A 107 5.31 -14.93 -1.81
C ALA A 107 4.66 -16.29 -1.53
N THR A 108 3.95 -16.88 -2.51
CA THR A 108 3.30 -18.19 -2.33
C THR A 108 4.33 -19.28 -2.05
N ALA A 109 5.48 -19.29 -2.74
CA ALA A 109 6.54 -20.26 -2.50
C ALA A 109 7.09 -20.13 -1.07
N ILE A 110 7.38 -18.91 -0.63
CA ILE A 110 7.87 -18.62 0.73
C ILE A 110 6.83 -19.03 1.79
N LEU A 111 5.56 -18.69 1.58
CA LEU A 111 4.48 -18.98 2.54
C LEU A 111 4.20 -20.48 2.67
N LEU A 112 4.38 -21.26 1.60
CA LEU A 112 4.30 -22.72 1.63
C LEU A 112 5.49 -23.33 2.37
N GLU A 113 6.72 -22.92 2.03
CA GLU A 113 7.95 -23.40 2.67
C GLU A 113 7.94 -23.10 4.17
N ALA A 114 7.49 -21.90 4.56
CA ALA A 114 7.35 -21.49 5.95
C ALA A 114 6.14 -22.13 6.67
N GLY A 115 5.28 -22.86 5.97
CA GLY A 115 4.09 -23.52 6.53
C GLY A 115 2.95 -22.57 6.96
N ILE A 116 2.98 -21.31 6.52
CA ILE A 116 1.92 -20.33 6.80
C ILE A 116 0.64 -20.67 6.04
N ILE A 117 0.79 -21.12 4.79
CA ILE A 117 -0.30 -21.68 4.00
C ILE A 117 -0.03 -23.16 3.72
N ARG A 118 -1.09 -23.97 3.66
CA ARG A 118 -0.98 -25.41 3.40
C ARG A 118 -1.15 -25.79 1.93
N LYS A 119 -1.75 -24.90 1.14
CA LYS A 119 -2.02 -25.07 -0.30
C LYS A 119 -1.99 -23.70 -0.97
N ALA A 120 -1.38 -23.63 -2.16
CA ALA A 120 -1.48 -22.46 -3.02
C ALA A 120 -2.89 -22.31 -3.63
N PRO A 121 -3.34 -21.07 -3.94
CA PRO A 121 -4.48 -20.87 -4.82
C PRO A 121 -4.25 -21.54 -6.18
N GLU A 122 -5.30 -22.12 -6.76
CA GLU A 122 -5.24 -22.71 -8.11
C GLU A 122 -5.09 -21.63 -9.19
N ASP A 123 -5.66 -20.45 -8.94
CA ASP A 123 -5.50 -19.27 -9.75
C ASP A 123 -5.26 -18.05 -8.84
N LEU A 124 -4.15 -17.36 -9.04
CA LEU A 124 -3.83 -16.14 -8.28
C LEU A 124 -4.71 -14.96 -8.71
N ASN A 125 -5.38 -15.03 -9.86
CA ASN A 125 -6.28 -13.95 -10.31
C ASN A 125 -7.56 -13.86 -9.48
N VAL A 126 -7.94 -14.91 -8.76
CA VAL A 126 -9.13 -14.87 -7.92
C VAL A 126 -8.91 -14.14 -6.60
N THR A 127 -7.66 -13.76 -6.28
CA THR A 127 -7.31 -13.12 -5.01
C THR A 127 -7.38 -11.60 -5.07
N PHE A 128 -7.71 -11.00 -6.22
CA PHE A 128 -7.86 -9.56 -6.38
C PHE A 128 -8.89 -9.17 -7.45
N ASP A 129 -9.42 -7.95 -7.37
CA ASP A 129 -10.30 -7.36 -8.39
C ASP A 129 -9.72 -6.02 -8.88
N ALA A 130 -9.29 -5.99 -10.14
CA ALA A 130 -8.72 -4.80 -10.76
C ALA A 130 -9.74 -3.95 -11.53
N SER A 131 -11.04 -4.26 -11.48
CA SER A 131 -12.06 -3.57 -12.30
C SER A 131 -12.19 -2.07 -11.99
N PHE A 132 -11.96 -1.67 -10.73
CA PHE A 132 -12.15 -0.29 -10.26
C PHE A 132 -10.97 0.66 -10.52
N ILE A 133 -9.87 0.14 -11.04
CA ILE A 133 -8.65 0.92 -11.33
C ILE A 133 -8.34 0.95 -12.83
N LYS A 134 -9.17 0.32 -13.66
CA LYS A 134 -9.05 0.35 -15.12
C LYS A 134 -9.35 1.74 -15.69
#